data_AF-A0A8B3CCW5-F1
#
_entry.id   AF-A0A8B3CCW5-F1
#
_cell.length_a   1.000
_cell.length_b   1.000
_cell.length_c   1.000
_cell.angle_alpha   90.00
_cell.angle_beta   90.00
_cell.angle_gamma   90.00
#
_symmetry.space_group_name_H-M   'P 1'
#
loop_
_entity.id
_entity.type
_entity.pdbx_description
1 polymer ?
#
loop_
_entity_poly.entity_id
_entity_poly.type
_entity_poly.pdbx_seq_one_letter_code
_entity_poly.pdbx_strand_id
1 'polypeptide(L)'
;MKNMYQTSWLCLLLGCILFAACSKDDVNDALAPKITLSSSTSIYTGKVNRDIVLEATVEHGDGGIYSWKQDGKIICTQPVCIFRSDKTGEYYVTLRVDTKNGYAEKEMRVDVLEMAPPVISLAVPEGGIVTYVNTELTLSPDVQNSEGATYQWYIDNEKAGTDKDQVFTKTETGDYQVKLVATNEDGTTEYETIVRVEESPTLRIETTDPVSHIKSAPRTVMEGRSVFLKPIIVNAVDPTYSWSVDDIEQEGVTTPYFNFTPAEQKEYTVKLTVTNHTPQVRSVLSRNLTQSESNTASATIQVNCVGTDNEMNRFRPYAGTERFTVMEFVAAPGQFVNAGYEATTYEEANAYAQKRLNEGNYVSLGGFGGYLTVYCSHSIVSSNGDYDFCVFGNPFDGSSEPGIVYVMQDENGDGLPNDTWYEVKGSETGKPETIQDYAITYYRSEKSAIRWSDNQGNNGSMGFINHGTSSMYPKWIRPNSYTLRGTRLEPRTVQEGGIWKNKSFDWGYVDNYSTTDLITTKNPMTQQTASGNRIRISDAITPDGKPANLKYIDFIKVHTALNVSAGALGENSTEVFGYASLDPEAAIQ
;
A
#
# COMPACT_ATOMS: atom_id res chain seq x y z
N MET A 1 60.53 -46.10 8.34
CA MET A 1 59.89 -47.25 7.68
C MET A 1 59.77 -46.97 6.20
N LYS A 2 60.33 -47.85 5.34
CA LYS A 2 59.75 -48.42 4.09
C LYS A 2 58.89 -47.48 3.20
N ASN A 3 59.02 -47.36 1.87
CA ASN A 3 59.75 -48.01 0.75
C ASN A 3 59.61 -47.06 -0.49
N MET A 4 60.28 -47.16 -1.67
CA MET A 4 61.33 -48.04 -2.21
C MET A 4 62.08 -47.39 -3.41
N TYR A 5 63.41 -47.53 -3.44
CA TYR A 5 64.32 -47.85 -4.56
C TYR A 5 63.93 -47.71 -6.06
N GLN A 6 64.83 -47.02 -6.80
CA GLN A 6 65.42 -47.33 -8.13
C GLN A 6 64.50 -47.52 -9.36
N THR A 7 64.87 -47.07 -10.57
CA THR A 7 66.11 -47.43 -11.30
C THR A 7 66.69 -46.33 -12.20
N SER A 8 67.99 -46.46 -12.48
CA SER A 8 68.77 -45.66 -13.42
C SER A 8 69.07 -46.48 -14.68
N TRP A 9 69.02 -45.88 -15.87
CA TRP A 9 69.60 -46.44 -17.10
C TRP A 9 70.53 -45.42 -17.75
N LEU A 10 71.81 -45.80 -17.79
CA LEU A 10 72.93 -45.09 -18.38
C LEU A 10 73.20 -45.69 -19.76
N CYS A 11 73.33 -44.86 -20.81
CA CYS A 11 73.93 -45.27 -22.08
C CYS A 11 74.98 -44.23 -22.50
N LEU A 12 76.22 -44.70 -22.65
CA LEU A 12 77.41 -43.89 -22.85
C LEU A 12 78.20 -44.48 -24.01
N LEU A 13 78.38 -43.72 -25.10
CA LEU A 13 79.36 -43.93 -26.17
C LEU A 13 79.40 -42.65 -27.03
N LEU A 14 80.47 -42.17 -27.67
CA LEU A 14 81.94 -42.24 -27.57
C LEU A 14 82.44 -41.65 -28.91
N GLY A 15 83.51 -40.85 -28.94
CA GLY A 15 84.08 -40.32 -30.20
C GLY A 15 84.40 -38.81 -30.13
N CYS A 16 85.50 -38.39 -29.49
CA CYS A 16 86.86 -38.28 -30.05
C CYS A 16 87.08 -36.97 -30.86
N ILE A 17 87.85 -35.98 -30.33
CA ILE A 17 89.29 -35.71 -30.64
C ILE A 17 89.47 -34.85 -31.92
N LEU A 18 90.26 -33.76 -32.02
CA LEU A 18 91.06 -32.91 -31.10
C LEU A 18 91.43 -31.54 -31.77
N PHE A 19 91.80 -30.55 -30.94
CA PHE A 19 92.68 -29.37 -31.17
C PHE A 19 92.67 -28.50 -32.46
N ALA A 20 92.47 -27.19 -32.27
CA ALA A 20 93.37 -26.10 -32.70
C ALA A 20 93.08 -24.82 -31.87
N ALA A 21 94.02 -23.84 -31.82
CA ALA A 21 93.97 -22.69 -30.91
C ALA A 21 94.24 -21.33 -31.58
N CYS A 22 93.81 -20.24 -30.90
CA CYS A 22 93.98 -18.82 -31.24
C CYS A 22 93.21 -18.34 -32.50
N SER A 23 92.76 -17.08 -32.61
CA SER A 23 93.08 -15.86 -31.85
C SER A 23 91.83 -15.09 -31.37
N LYS A 24 92.03 -14.04 -30.54
CA LYS A 24 90.99 -13.02 -30.30
C LYS A 24 90.72 -12.24 -31.59
N ASP A 25 89.46 -12.18 -31.98
CA ASP A 25 88.87 -11.02 -32.66
C ASP A 25 87.79 -10.46 -31.73
N ASP A 26 87.63 -9.13 -31.69
CA ASP A 26 86.56 -8.49 -30.94
C ASP A 26 85.23 -8.74 -31.66
N VAL A 27 84.58 -9.85 -31.32
CA VAL A 27 83.20 -10.14 -31.74
C VAL A 27 82.30 -9.11 -31.05
N ASN A 28 81.89 -8.10 -31.80
CA ASN A 28 80.77 -7.26 -31.44
C ASN A 28 79.51 -8.15 -31.53
N ASP A 29 79.20 -8.86 -30.44
CA ASP A 29 78.08 -9.81 -30.33
C ASP A 29 76.78 -9.07 -30.63
N ALA A 30 76.39 -9.13 -31.90
CA ALA A 30 75.25 -8.43 -32.41
C ALA A 30 74.00 -9.13 -31.88
N LEU A 31 73.38 -8.55 -30.86
CA LEU A 31 72.29 -9.17 -30.12
C LEU A 31 71.04 -9.36 -31.00
N ALA A 32 70.34 -10.47 -30.78
CA ALA A 32 69.00 -10.69 -31.29
C ALA A 32 68.01 -9.67 -30.69
N PRO A 33 66.91 -9.34 -31.37
CA PRO A 33 65.93 -8.39 -30.86
C PRO A 33 65.30 -8.89 -29.56
N LYS A 34 64.91 -7.98 -28.68
CA LYS A 34 64.19 -8.29 -27.43
C LYS A 34 62.88 -7.49 -27.36
N ILE A 35 61.77 -8.22 -27.38
CA ILE A 35 60.41 -7.66 -27.39
C ILE A 35 59.90 -7.51 -25.95
N THR A 36 59.46 -6.31 -25.59
CA THR A 36 58.72 -6.02 -24.35
C THR A 36 57.37 -5.40 -24.71
N LEU A 37 56.28 -6.10 -24.39
CA LEU A 37 54.91 -5.65 -24.67
C LEU A 37 54.56 -4.42 -23.81
N SER A 38 53.74 -3.52 -24.35
CA SER A 38 53.24 -2.35 -23.59
C SER A 38 52.30 -2.76 -22.43
N SER A 39 51.58 -3.88 -22.56
CA SER A 39 50.79 -4.47 -21.48
C SER A 39 51.64 -5.36 -20.56
N SER A 40 51.67 -5.03 -19.27
CA SER A 40 52.40 -5.79 -18.23
C SER A 40 51.81 -7.17 -17.96
N THR A 41 50.53 -7.40 -18.28
CA THR A 41 49.85 -8.70 -18.17
C THR A 41 49.92 -9.51 -19.46
N SER A 42 50.45 -8.94 -20.55
CA SER A 42 50.33 -9.49 -21.92
C SER A 42 48.89 -9.67 -22.42
N ILE A 43 47.92 -9.02 -21.76
CA ILE A 43 46.51 -8.98 -22.17
C ILE A 43 46.18 -7.56 -22.64
N TYR A 44 45.51 -7.46 -23.79
CA TYR A 44 44.92 -6.23 -24.33
C TYR A 44 43.41 -6.43 -24.39
N THR A 45 42.63 -5.47 -23.91
CA THR A 45 41.16 -5.58 -23.89
C THR A 45 40.54 -4.48 -24.73
N GLY A 46 39.49 -4.80 -25.47
CA GLY A 46 38.71 -3.84 -26.22
C GLY A 46 37.31 -4.36 -26.54
N LYS A 47 36.59 -3.62 -27.38
CA LYS A 47 35.19 -3.89 -27.73
C LYS A 47 35.07 -4.34 -29.18
N VAL A 48 34.02 -5.10 -29.50
CA VAL A 48 33.68 -5.45 -30.89
C VAL A 48 33.64 -4.19 -31.77
N ASN A 49 34.17 -4.30 -32.98
CA ASN A 49 34.28 -3.22 -33.96
C ASN A 49 35.06 -1.96 -33.51
N ARG A 50 35.79 -2.01 -32.38
CA ARG A 50 36.76 -0.96 -32.00
C ARG A 50 38.18 -1.40 -32.36
N ASP A 51 39.03 -0.40 -32.55
CA ASP A 51 40.44 -0.57 -32.89
C ASP A 51 41.23 -0.81 -31.59
N ILE A 52 41.85 -1.98 -31.46
CA ILE A 52 42.70 -2.36 -30.32
C ILE A 52 44.15 -2.18 -30.75
N VAL A 53 44.84 -1.22 -30.13
CA VAL A 53 46.21 -0.86 -30.46
C VAL A 53 47.17 -1.82 -29.75
N LEU A 54 47.82 -2.68 -30.53
CA LEU A 54 48.84 -3.62 -30.07
C LEU A 54 50.22 -3.01 -30.30
N GLU A 55 50.95 -2.79 -29.20
CA GLU A 55 52.25 -2.14 -29.18
C GLU A 55 53.28 -2.96 -28.40
N ALA A 56 54.52 -2.88 -28.85
CA ALA A 56 55.66 -3.42 -28.15
C ALA A 56 56.90 -2.54 -28.39
N THR A 57 57.74 -2.46 -27.37
CA THR A 57 59.10 -1.90 -27.49
C THR A 57 60.07 -3.02 -27.88
N VAL A 58 61.00 -2.73 -28.78
CA VAL A 58 61.94 -3.72 -29.31
C VAL A 58 63.37 -3.21 -29.17
N GLU A 59 64.08 -3.74 -28.18
CA GLU A 59 65.52 -3.52 -28.04
C GLU A 59 66.26 -4.30 -29.15
N HIS A 60 67.35 -3.74 -29.67
CA HIS A 60 68.16 -4.32 -30.77
C HIS A 60 67.37 -4.61 -32.07
N GLY A 61 66.23 -3.94 -32.28
CA GLY A 61 65.34 -4.13 -33.44
C GLY A 61 65.69 -3.32 -34.70
N ASP A 62 66.87 -2.69 -34.77
CA ASP A 62 67.23 -1.77 -35.86
C ASP A 62 67.24 -2.45 -37.23
N GLY A 63 66.42 -1.94 -38.16
CA GLY A 63 66.23 -2.53 -39.48
C GLY A 63 65.46 -3.87 -39.48
N GLY A 64 64.82 -4.22 -38.37
CA GLY A 64 64.05 -5.46 -38.23
C GLY A 64 62.74 -5.48 -39.04
N ILE A 65 62.36 -6.66 -39.50
CA ILE A 65 61.09 -6.94 -40.17
C ILE A 65 60.08 -7.40 -39.12
N TYR A 66 58.95 -6.69 -39.02
CA TYR A 66 57.87 -6.99 -38.08
C TYR A 66 56.82 -7.87 -38.77
N SER A 67 56.32 -8.89 -38.07
CA SER A 67 55.13 -9.62 -38.49
C SER A 67 54.26 -9.98 -37.29
N TRP A 68 53.03 -9.48 -37.29
CA TRP A 68 51.99 -9.82 -36.34
C TRP A 68 51.14 -10.93 -36.94
N LYS A 69 50.94 -12.02 -36.21
CA LYS A 69 50.23 -13.21 -36.68
C LYS A 69 49.11 -13.61 -35.75
N GLN A 70 47.97 -13.96 -36.32
CA GLN A 70 46.84 -14.61 -35.66
C GLN A 70 46.58 -15.92 -36.41
N ASP A 71 46.44 -17.05 -35.69
CA ASP A 71 46.23 -18.38 -36.28
C ASP A 71 47.24 -18.71 -37.42
N GLY A 72 48.50 -18.28 -37.25
CA GLY A 72 49.58 -18.41 -38.22
C GLY A 72 49.53 -17.46 -39.43
N LYS A 73 48.42 -16.74 -39.65
CA LYS A 73 48.26 -15.77 -40.73
C LYS A 73 48.77 -14.39 -40.33
N ILE A 74 49.57 -13.75 -41.18
CA ILE A 74 50.04 -12.37 -40.97
C ILE A 74 48.85 -11.40 -41.08
N ILE A 75 48.66 -10.57 -40.05
CA ILE A 75 47.61 -9.53 -39.96
C ILE A 75 48.17 -8.10 -40.04
N CYS A 76 49.43 -7.88 -39.64
CA CYS A 76 50.13 -6.60 -39.76
C CYS A 76 51.65 -6.81 -39.91
N THR A 77 52.34 -5.85 -40.52
CA THR A 77 53.80 -5.83 -40.69
C THR A 77 54.46 -4.51 -40.26
N GLN A 78 53.73 -3.64 -39.58
CA GLN A 78 54.23 -2.38 -39.01
C GLN A 78 54.67 -2.57 -37.55
N PRO A 79 55.48 -1.64 -36.97
CA PRO A 79 55.87 -1.71 -35.55
C PRO A 79 54.69 -1.62 -34.56
N VAL A 80 53.55 -1.08 -34.98
CA VAL A 80 52.29 -1.02 -34.24
C VAL A 80 51.22 -1.75 -35.05
N CYS A 81 50.39 -2.55 -34.40
CA CYS A 81 49.30 -3.28 -35.06
C CYS A 81 47.95 -2.84 -34.52
N ILE A 82 47.05 -2.43 -35.42
CA ILE A 82 45.63 -2.22 -35.08
C ILE A 82 44.91 -3.57 -35.27
N PHE A 83 44.49 -4.17 -34.17
CA PHE A 83 43.64 -5.35 -34.17
C PHE A 83 42.16 -4.95 -34.08
N ARG A 84 41.29 -5.63 -34.82
CA ARG A 84 39.84 -5.39 -34.80
C ARG A 84 39.10 -6.67 -35.11
N SER A 85 38.05 -6.97 -34.35
CA SER A 85 37.15 -8.11 -34.58
C SER A 85 35.70 -7.65 -34.59
N ASP A 86 34.87 -8.29 -35.41
CA ASP A 86 33.41 -8.16 -35.42
C ASP A 86 32.73 -9.05 -34.37
N LYS A 87 33.49 -9.95 -33.73
CA LYS A 87 33.02 -10.95 -32.76
C LYS A 87 33.75 -10.82 -31.44
N THR A 88 33.05 -11.21 -30.37
CA THR A 88 33.64 -11.38 -29.05
C THR A 88 34.45 -12.66 -28.95
N GLY A 89 35.41 -12.64 -28.02
CA GLY A 89 36.25 -13.79 -27.71
C GLY A 89 37.66 -13.38 -27.29
N GLU A 90 38.44 -14.38 -26.88
CA GLU A 90 39.88 -14.26 -26.66
C GLU A 90 40.60 -14.61 -27.97
N TYR A 91 41.47 -13.72 -28.44
CA TYR A 91 42.30 -13.93 -29.62
C TYR A 91 43.77 -13.93 -29.25
N TYR A 92 44.56 -14.81 -29.85
CA TYR A 92 45.99 -14.94 -29.56
C TYR A 92 46.80 -14.39 -30.74
N VAL A 93 47.58 -13.35 -30.47
CA VAL A 93 48.37 -12.63 -31.48
C VAL A 93 49.85 -12.73 -31.14
N THR A 94 50.65 -13.27 -32.05
CA THR A 94 52.11 -13.33 -31.92
C THR A 94 52.77 -12.23 -32.73
N LEU A 95 53.52 -11.35 -32.06
CA LEU A 95 54.50 -10.47 -32.71
C LEU A 95 55.81 -11.25 -32.89
N ARG A 96 56.30 -11.31 -34.13
CA ARG A 96 57.65 -11.72 -34.48
C ARG A 96 58.44 -10.53 -35.04
N VAL A 97 59.68 -10.37 -34.61
CA VAL A 97 60.64 -9.43 -35.22
C VAL A 97 61.87 -10.20 -35.66
N ASP A 98 62.19 -10.14 -36.95
CA ASP A 98 63.38 -10.73 -37.56
C ASP A 98 64.41 -9.64 -37.87
N THR A 99 65.66 -9.85 -37.46
CA THR A 99 66.81 -8.98 -37.78
C THR A 99 67.93 -9.80 -38.44
N LYS A 100 68.95 -9.13 -38.97
CA LYS A 100 70.20 -9.79 -39.40
C LYS A 100 70.94 -10.57 -38.29
N ASN A 101 70.58 -10.34 -37.02
CA ASN A 101 71.22 -10.93 -35.84
C ASN A 101 70.42 -12.10 -35.24
N GLY A 102 69.26 -12.43 -35.81
CA GLY A 102 68.31 -13.40 -35.25
C GLY A 102 66.92 -12.81 -35.09
N TYR A 103 66.02 -13.57 -34.46
CA TYR A 103 64.61 -13.22 -34.31
C TYR A 103 64.14 -13.36 -32.86
N ALA A 104 63.04 -12.68 -32.53
CA ALA A 104 62.29 -12.89 -31.30
C ALA A 104 60.80 -12.97 -31.58
N GLU A 105 60.08 -13.72 -30.75
CA GLU A 105 58.64 -13.89 -30.82
C GLU A 105 58.02 -13.67 -29.44
N LYS A 106 56.84 -13.03 -29.41
CA LYS A 106 56.06 -12.80 -28.20
C LYS A 106 54.57 -12.85 -28.51
N GLU A 107 53.88 -13.76 -27.85
CA GLU A 107 52.41 -13.86 -27.89
C GLU A 107 51.77 -12.92 -26.86
N MET A 108 50.58 -12.41 -27.21
CA MET A 108 49.68 -11.66 -26.34
C MET A 108 48.24 -12.11 -26.58
N ARG A 109 47.41 -11.96 -25.54
CA ARG A 109 45.97 -12.21 -25.63
C ARG A 109 45.23 -10.90 -25.89
N VAL A 110 44.24 -10.93 -26.77
CA VAL A 110 43.36 -9.82 -27.09
C VAL A 110 41.93 -10.21 -26.78
N ASP A 111 41.37 -9.62 -25.72
CA ASP A 111 40.02 -9.89 -25.24
C ASP A 111 39.06 -8.89 -25.89
N VAL A 112 38.17 -9.39 -26.74
CA VAL A 112 37.13 -8.57 -27.39
C VAL A 112 35.80 -8.81 -26.69
N LEU A 113 35.27 -7.76 -26.06
CA LEU A 113 34.03 -7.77 -25.27
C LEU A 113 32.87 -7.16 -26.05
N GLU A 114 31.64 -7.44 -25.62
CA GLU A 114 30.43 -6.81 -26.17
C GLU A 114 30.38 -5.32 -25.80
N MET A 115 29.73 -4.53 -26.65
CA MET A 115 29.37 -3.14 -26.34
C MET A 115 28.23 -3.16 -25.32
N ALA A 116 28.41 -2.44 -24.22
CA ALA A 116 27.48 -2.34 -23.10
C ALA A 116 26.96 -0.90 -22.97
N PRO A 117 26.03 -0.45 -23.84
CA PRO A 117 25.39 0.85 -23.68
C PRO A 117 24.60 0.91 -22.36
N PRO A 118 24.25 2.11 -21.86
CA PRO A 118 23.53 2.25 -20.60
C PRO A 118 22.16 1.56 -20.64
N VAL A 119 21.69 0.99 -19.54
CA VAL A 119 20.32 0.44 -19.43
C VAL A 119 19.59 1.19 -18.34
N ILE A 120 18.56 1.96 -18.72
CA ILE A 120 17.78 2.81 -17.82
C ILE A 120 16.56 2.04 -17.31
N SER A 121 16.31 2.11 -16.00
CA SER A 121 15.10 1.61 -15.36
C SER A 121 14.56 2.66 -14.38
N LEU A 122 13.25 2.90 -14.42
CA LEU A 122 12.55 3.78 -13.47
C LEU A 122 11.31 3.04 -12.95
N ALA A 123 11.12 3.02 -11.62
CA ALA A 123 9.95 2.43 -11.00
C ALA A 123 8.72 3.34 -11.23
N VAL A 124 7.81 2.92 -12.10
CA VAL A 124 6.56 3.63 -12.40
C VAL A 124 5.38 2.87 -11.77
N PRO A 125 4.51 3.52 -10.98
CA PRO A 125 3.30 2.89 -10.45
C PRO A 125 2.34 2.43 -11.55
N GLU A 126 1.46 1.47 -11.24
CA GLU A 126 0.46 0.92 -12.18
C GLU A 126 -0.53 1.98 -12.72
N GLY A 127 -0.67 3.13 -12.02
CA GLY A 127 -1.44 4.30 -12.46
C GLY A 127 -0.64 5.41 -13.15
N GLY A 128 0.66 5.21 -13.42
CA GLY A 128 1.58 6.25 -13.89
C GLY A 128 2.17 7.11 -12.76
N ILE A 129 2.91 8.15 -13.14
CA ILE A 129 3.48 9.12 -12.19
C ILE A 129 2.52 10.32 -12.09
N VAL A 130 2.07 10.64 -10.88
CA VAL A 130 1.21 11.80 -10.58
C VAL A 130 1.88 12.68 -9.53
N THR A 131 1.83 13.99 -9.72
CA THR A 131 2.23 15.02 -8.75
C THR A 131 1.25 16.20 -8.81
N TYR A 132 1.43 17.21 -7.97
CA TYR A 132 0.57 18.39 -7.91
C TYR A 132 1.29 19.66 -8.35
N VAL A 133 0.52 20.67 -8.78
CA VAL A 133 1.06 22.01 -9.09
C VAL A 133 1.93 22.53 -7.94
N ASN A 134 3.08 23.10 -8.28
CA ASN A 134 4.11 23.61 -7.36
C ASN A 134 4.75 22.58 -6.41
N THR A 135 4.52 21.27 -6.62
CA THR A 135 5.18 20.20 -5.85
C THR A 135 6.46 19.72 -6.54
N GLU A 136 7.58 19.70 -5.80
CA GLU A 136 8.83 19.11 -6.27
C GLU A 136 8.76 17.58 -6.25
N LEU A 137 8.93 16.96 -7.42
CA LEU A 137 9.07 15.52 -7.60
C LEU A 137 10.50 15.22 -8.05
N THR A 138 11.20 14.31 -7.37
CA THR A 138 12.53 13.85 -7.84
C THR A 138 12.40 12.52 -8.59
N LEU A 139 12.87 12.50 -9.83
CA LEU A 139 12.95 11.29 -10.66
C LEU A 139 14.37 10.72 -10.56
N SER A 140 14.52 9.58 -9.88
CA SER A 140 15.80 8.92 -9.63
C SER A 140 15.85 7.53 -10.30
N PRO A 141 16.25 7.42 -11.58
CA PRO A 141 16.36 6.15 -12.27
C PRO A 141 17.59 5.35 -11.83
N ASP A 142 17.48 4.01 -11.94
CA ASP A 142 18.62 3.10 -11.95
C ASP A 142 19.22 3.05 -13.36
N VAL A 143 20.55 3.04 -13.46
CA VAL A 143 21.26 3.02 -14.75
C VAL A 143 22.44 2.06 -14.70
N GLN A 144 22.28 0.91 -15.35
CA GLN A 144 23.32 -0.10 -15.50
C GLN A 144 24.27 0.26 -16.65
N ASN A 145 25.50 -0.25 -16.64
CA ASN A 145 26.59 0.12 -17.55
C ASN A 145 26.85 1.64 -17.58
N SER A 146 26.79 2.29 -16.41
CA SER A 146 26.86 3.75 -16.25
C SER A 146 28.29 4.30 -16.13
N GLU A 147 29.32 3.46 -16.27
CA GLU A 147 30.72 3.85 -16.30
C GLU A 147 30.98 4.90 -17.39
N GLY A 148 31.39 6.11 -16.99
CA GLY A 148 31.63 7.23 -17.90
C GLY A 148 30.37 7.78 -18.58
N ALA A 149 29.17 7.39 -18.14
CA ALA A 149 27.92 7.82 -18.75
C ALA A 149 27.61 9.31 -18.48
N THR A 150 27.02 9.95 -19.48
CA THR A 150 26.47 11.31 -19.43
C THR A 150 24.95 11.27 -19.57
N TYR A 151 24.26 12.19 -18.91
CA TYR A 151 22.80 12.25 -18.85
C TYR A 151 22.27 13.54 -19.47
N GLN A 152 21.11 13.46 -20.11
CA GLN A 152 20.33 14.61 -20.56
C GLN A 152 18.85 14.32 -20.40
N TRP A 153 18.20 15.06 -19.51
CA TRP A 153 16.75 15.06 -19.36
C TRP A 153 16.10 16.05 -20.32
N TYR A 154 14.90 15.69 -20.78
CA TYR A 154 13.99 16.52 -21.53
C TYR A 154 12.60 16.48 -20.90
N ILE A 155 11.92 17.63 -20.89
CA ILE A 155 10.49 17.76 -20.54
C ILE A 155 9.81 18.43 -21.73
N ASP A 156 8.80 17.77 -22.31
CA ASP A 156 8.09 18.19 -23.53
C ASP A 156 9.03 18.50 -24.71
N ASN A 157 10.14 17.75 -24.79
CA ASN A 157 11.26 17.90 -25.74
C ASN A 157 12.19 19.12 -25.50
N GLU A 158 11.97 19.92 -24.44
CA GLU A 158 12.92 20.95 -24.00
C GLU A 158 13.93 20.38 -23.00
N LYS A 159 15.20 20.82 -23.06
CA LYS A 159 16.26 20.33 -22.15
C LYS A 159 16.03 20.78 -20.71
N ALA A 160 15.95 19.83 -19.78
CA ALA A 160 15.59 20.10 -18.37
C ALA A 160 16.75 19.98 -17.37
N GLY A 161 17.70 19.06 -17.59
CA GLY A 161 18.82 18.81 -16.66
C GLY A 161 19.83 17.80 -17.20
N THR A 162 20.98 17.69 -16.52
CA THR A 162 22.12 16.84 -16.94
C THR A 162 22.65 15.91 -15.85
N ASP A 163 22.05 15.95 -14.66
CA ASP A 163 22.37 15.02 -13.57
C ASP A 163 21.63 13.68 -13.78
N LYS A 164 22.06 12.62 -13.06
CA LYS A 164 21.38 11.31 -13.13
C LYS A 164 19.92 11.42 -12.68
N ASP A 165 19.67 12.24 -11.68
CA ASP A 165 18.35 12.46 -11.08
C ASP A 165 17.81 13.83 -11.53
N GLN A 166 16.50 13.94 -11.75
CA GLN A 166 15.85 15.18 -12.19
C GLN A 166 14.81 15.65 -11.19
N VAL A 167 14.92 16.91 -10.75
CA VAL A 167 13.84 17.60 -10.03
C VAL A 167 12.83 18.13 -11.05
N PHE A 168 11.57 17.71 -10.90
CA PHE A 168 10.44 18.06 -11.74
C PHE A 168 9.43 18.88 -10.93
N THR A 169 9.06 20.06 -11.44
CA THR A 169 8.04 20.93 -10.85
C THR A 169 7.34 21.69 -11.96
N LYS A 170 6.01 21.84 -11.89
CA LYS A 170 5.20 22.60 -12.86
C LYS A 170 4.17 23.46 -12.13
N THR A 171 3.84 24.61 -12.72
CA THR A 171 2.86 25.58 -12.20
C THR A 171 1.47 25.40 -12.78
N GLU A 172 1.33 24.54 -13.80
CA GLU A 172 0.10 24.28 -14.54
C GLU A 172 -0.22 22.78 -14.50
N THR A 173 -1.51 22.44 -14.62
CA THR A 173 -1.95 21.05 -14.71
C THR A 173 -1.77 20.51 -16.12
N GLY A 174 -1.51 19.20 -16.24
CA GLY A 174 -1.34 18.54 -17.53
C GLY A 174 -0.51 17.27 -17.48
N ASP A 175 -0.47 16.56 -18.61
CA ASP A 175 0.38 15.39 -18.82
C ASP A 175 1.67 15.85 -19.52
N TYR A 176 2.80 15.74 -18.82
CA TYR A 176 4.11 16.19 -19.29
C TYR A 176 4.97 15.00 -19.74
N GLN A 177 5.50 15.05 -20.96
CA GLN A 177 6.37 14.00 -21.49
C GLN A 177 7.78 14.19 -20.91
N VAL A 178 8.28 13.21 -20.16
CA VAL A 178 9.62 13.24 -19.59
C VAL A 178 10.49 12.17 -20.25
N LYS A 179 11.64 12.58 -20.79
CA LYS A 179 12.65 11.69 -21.35
C LYS A 179 13.98 11.83 -20.62
N LEU A 180 14.64 10.70 -20.33
CA LEU A 180 16.07 10.63 -20.04
C LEU A 180 16.81 10.01 -21.24
N VAL A 181 17.88 10.66 -21.67
CA VAL A 181 18.91 10.09 -22.56
C VAL A 181 20.17 9.84 -21.75
N ALA A 182 20.70 8.62 -21.79
CA ALA A 182 21.98 8.25 -21.17
C ALA A 182 22.96 7.75 -22.25
N THR A 183 24.19 8.25 -22.25
CA THR A 183 25.22 7.90 -23.25
C THR A 183 26.56 7.60 -22.60
N ASN A 184 27.16 6.44 -22.90
CA ASN A 184 28.55 6.08 -22.55
C ASN A 184 29.38 5.85 -23.83
N GLU A 185 30.61 5.31 -23.73
CA GLU A 185 31.46 5.05 -24.89
C GLU A 185 30.95 3.92 -25.82
N ASP A 186 30.08 3.06 -25.31
CA ASP A 186 29.48 1.91 -26.00
C ASP A 186 28.11 2.23 -26.61
N GLY A 187 27.49 3.37 -26.31
CA GLY A 187 26.31 3.85 -27.02
C GLY A 187 25.36 4.71 -26.19
N THR A 188 24.17 4.91 -26.74
CA THR A 188 23.11 5.76 -26.19
C THR A 188 21.82 4.96 -26.02
N THR A 189 21.14 5.17 -24.89
CA THR A 189 19.81 4.62 -24.59
C THR A 189 18.89 5.75 -24.15
N GLU A 190 17.62 5.68 -24.54
CA GLU A 190 16.57 6.63 -24.16
C GLU A 190 15.48 5.90 -23.33
N TYR A 191 14.89 6.61 -22.38
CA TYR A 191 13.72 6.18 -21.63
C TYR A 191 12.71 7.32 -21.59
N GLU A 192 11.44 7.03 -21.87
CA GLU A 192 10.35 8.03 -21.84
C GLU A 192 9.22 7.58 -20.91
N THR A 193 8.60 8.54 -20.22
CA THR A 193 7.41 8.36 -19.39
C THR A 193 6.55 9.64 -19.37
N ILE A 194 5.40 9.58 -18.73
CA ILE A 194 4.50 10.73 -18.53
C ILE A 194 4.41 11.02 -17.04
N VAL A 195 4.55 12.30 -16.69
CA VAL A 195 4.23 12.83 -15.36
C VAL A 195 2.97 13.67 -15.46
N ARG A 196 1.89 13.22 -14.82
CA ARG A 196 0.65 13.99 -14.69
C ARG A 196 0.75 14.97 -13.53
N VAL A 197 0.34 16.21 -13.76
CA VAL A 197 0.27 17.27 -12.75
C VAL A 197 -1.20 17.66 -12.56
N GLU A 198 -1.68 17.52 -11.33
CA GLU A 198 -3.06 17.85 -10.95
C GLU A 198 -3.11 19.07 -10.02
N GLU A 199 -4.30 19.65 -9.82
CA GLU A 199 -4.46 20.70 -8.81
C GLU A 199 -4.20 20.13 -7.42
N SER A 200 -3.58 20.92 -6.53
CA SER A 200 -3.38 20.50 -5.14
C SER A 200 -4.73 20.20 -4.47
N PRO A 201 -4.87 19.08 -3.75
CA PRO A 201 -6.16 18.66 -3.24
C PRO A 201 -6.56 19.58 -2.06
N THR A 202 -7.74 20.21 -2.16
CA THR A 202 -8.13 21.29 -1.24
C THR A 202 -8.46 20.81 0.16
N LEU A 203 -8.01 21.55 1.19
CA LEU A 203 -8.41 21.33 2.57
C LEU A 203 -9.93 21.46 2.70
N ARG A 204 -10.59 20.42 3.20
CA ARG A 204 -12.03 20.43 3.42
C ARG A 204 -12.42 19.63 4.65
N ILE A 205 -13.63 19.89 5.14
CA ILE A 205 -14.22 19.24 6.30
C ILE A 205 -15.53 18.59 5.85
N GLU A 206 -15.65 17.28 6.06
CA GLU A 206 -16.83 16.47 5.80
C GLU A 206 -17.49 16.15 7.15
N THR A 207 -18.71 16.64 7.38
CA THR A 207 -19.45 16.47 8.65
C THR A 207 -20.38 15.25 8.65
N THR A 208 -20.51 14.60 7.49
CA THR A 208 -21.31 13.39 7.26
C THR A 208 -20.41 12.16 7.20
N ASP A 209 -20.89 11.00 7.65
CA ASP A 209 -20.23 9.72 7.34
C ASP A 209 -20.33 9.50 5.82
N PRO A 210 -19.21 9.38 5.06
CA PRO A 210 -19.18 9.48 3.60
C PRO A 210 -19.95 8.39 2.85
N VAL A 211 -20.47 7.37 3.56
CA VAL A 211 -21.30 6.30 2.96
C VAL A 211 -22.71 6.24 3.54
N SER A 212 -23.08 7.11 4.48
CA SER A 212 -24.47 7.13 4.97
C SER A 212 -25.39 7.77 3.92
N HIS A 213 -26.30 6.96 3.36
CA HIS A 213 -27.33 7.46 2.43
C HIS A 213 -28.46 8.18 3.19
N ILE A 214 -28.52 7.98 4.50
CA ILE A 214 -29.35 8.73 5.42
C ILE A 214 -28.70 10.12 5.60
N LYS A 215 -29.34 11.15 5.05
CA LYS A 215 -28.88 12.53 5.17
C LYS A 215 -28.61 12.88 6.64
N SER A 216 -27.50 13.56 6.90
CA SER A 216 -27.20 14.07 8.23
C SER A 216 -28.31 14.98 8.75
N ALA A 217 -29.09 14.46 9.69
CA ALA A 217 -29.88 15.30 10.59
C ALA A 217 -28.95 16.12 11.50
N PRO A 218 -29.45 17.16 12.19
CA PRO A 218 -28.79 17.64 13.40
C PRO A 218 -28.50 16.46 14.34
N ARG A 219 -27.35 16.49 15.03
CA ARG A 219 -27.05 15.49 16.05
C ARG A 219 -27.95 15.73 17.26
N THR A 220 -28.85 14.83 17.59
CA THR A 220 -29.52 14.93 18.90
C THR A 220 -28.59 14.44 19.99
N VAL A 221 -28.69 15.10 21.15
CA VAL A 221 -28.17 14.58 22.41
C VAL A 221 -29.13 14.93 23.54
N MET A 222 -29.32 14.02 24.50
CA MET A 222 -30.03 14.37 25.73
C MET A 222 -29.23 15.35 26.61
N GLU A 223 -29.94 16.26 27.27
CA GLU A 223 -29.39 17.20 28.24
C GLU A 223 -28.51 16.51 29.30
N GLY A 224 -27.30 17.04 29.50
CA GLY A 224 -26.31 16.45 30.42
C GLY A 224 -25.55 15.23 29.87
N ARG A 225 -25.91 14.67 28.70
CA ARG A 225 -25.04 13.73 27.96
C ARG A 225 -24.11 14.50 27.03
N SER A 226 -22.96 13.90 26.70
CA SER A 226 -22.00 14.48 25.75
C SER A 226 -22.20 13.90 24.35
N VAL A 227 -22.20 14.76 23.34
CA VAL A 227 -22.09 14.37 21.92
C VAL A 227 -20.66 14.54 21.44
N PHE A 228 -20.14 13.52 20.79
CA PHE A 228 -18.77 13.53 20.29
C PHE A 228 -18.73 13.93 18.82
N LEU A 229 -18.31 15.16 18.56
CA LEU A 229 -18.28 15.75 17.23
C LEU A 229 -16.92 15.50 16.61
N LYS A 230 -16.85 14.64 15.58
CA LYS A 230 -15.61 14.32 14.86
C LYS A 230 -15.80 14.36 13.34
N PRO A 231 -15.75 15.55 12.73
CA PRO A 231 -15.72 15.69 11.29
C PRO A 231 -14.51 15.00 10.68
N ILE A 232 -14.66 14.53 9.44
CA ILE A 232 -13.56 14.01 8.64
C ILE A 232 -12.86 15.21 8.02
N ILE A 233 -11.58 15.38 8.35
CA ILE A 233 -10.73 16.42 7.77
C ILE A 233 -9.93 15.79 6.62
N VAL A 234 -10.06 16.34 5.42
CA VAL A 234 -9.40 15.82 4.21
C VAL A 234 -8.39 16.84 3.70
N ASN A 235 -7.21 16.36 3.31
CA ASN A 235 -6.06 17.18 2.85
C ASN A 235 -5.53 18.17 3.89
N ALA A 236 -5.59 17.79 5.17
CA ALA A 236 -4.89 18.51 6.23
C ALA A 236 -3.39 18.20 6.22
N VAL A 237 -2.58 19.24 6.35
CA VAL A 237 -1.12 19.15 6.43
C VAL A 237 -0.68 20.14 7.51
N ASP A 238 -0.09 19.61 8.58
CA ASP A 238 0.20 20.32 9.85
C ASP A 238 -0.98 21.20 10.34
N PRO A 239 -2.16 20.60 10.62
CA PRO A 239 -3.37 21.36 10.96
C PRO A 239 -3.44 21.78 12.44
N THR A 240 -3.96 22.98 12.70
CA THR A 240 -4.57 23.32 14.00
C THR A 240 -6.09 23.37 13.89
N TYR A 241 -6.75 23.09 15.02
CA TYR A 241 -8.20 23.08 15.17
C TYR A 241 -8.62 24.16 16.16
N SER A 242 -9.73 24.83 15.89
CA SER A 242 -10.46 25.65 16.86
C SER A 242 -11.96 25.41 16.72
N TRP A 243 -12.66 25.53 17.84
CA TRP A 243 -14.09 25.23 17.94
C TRP A 243 -14.86 26.40 18.53
N SER A 244 -16.08 26.65 18.05
CA SER A 244 -17.02 27.57 18.69
C SER A 244 -18.41 26.95 18.83
N VAL A 245 -19.15 27.38 19.85
CA VAL A 245 -20.55 27.03 20.12
C VAL A 245 -21.35 28.32 20.15
N ASP A 246 -22.35 28.44 19.28
CA ASP A 246 -23.15 29.67 19.09
C ASP A 246 -22.27 30.92 18.90
N ASP A 247 -21.25 30.78 18.04
CA ASP A 247 -20.17 31.75 17.76
C ASP A 247 -19.26 32.13 18.95
N ILE A 248 -19.38 31.46 20.11
CA ILE A 248 -18.47 31.62 21.25
C ILE A 248 -17.33 30.59 21.17
N GLU A 249 -16.09 31.06 21.05
CA GLU A 249 -14.89 30.22 21.00
C GLU A 249 -14.72 29.36 22.28
N GLN A 250 -14.34 28.10 22.09
CA GLN A 250 -14.11 27.14 23.16
C GLN A 250 -12.62 27.09 23.49
N GLU A 251 -12.16 27.99 24.37
CA GLU A 251 -10.75 28.11 24.75
C GLU A 251 -10.13 26.75 25.16
N GLY A 252 -8.97 26.43 24.58
CA GLY A 252 -8.23 25.20 24.86
C GLY A 252 -8.73 23.95 24.12
N VAL A 253 -9.84 24.01 23.37
CA VAL A 253 -10.33 22.89 22.56
C VAL A 253 -9.63 22.91 21.19
N THR A 254 -8.45 22.28 21.11
CA THR A 254 -7.60 22.26 19.91
C THR A 254 -7.49 20.89 19.24
N THR A 255 -8.37 19.96 19.58
CA THR A 255 -8.42 18.60 19.03
C THR A 255 -9.21 18.52 17.71
N PRO A 256 -8.94 17.52 16.83
CA PRO A 256 -9.74 17.24 15.63
C PRO A 256 -11.16 16.73 15.92
N TYR A 257 -11.52 16.63 17.20
CA TYR A 257 -12.84 16.28 17.71
C TYR A 257 -13.19 17.24 18.84
N PHE A 258 -14.48 17.33 19.17
CA PHE A 258 -14.98 18.08 20.32
C PHE A 258 -16.05 17.28 21.05
N ASN A 259 -15.84 17.05 22.35
CA ASN A 259 -16.81 16.40 23.22
C ASN A 259 -17.73 17.47 23.84
N PHE A 260 -18.83 17.77 23.15
CA PHE A 260 -19.74 18.85 23.53
C PHE A 260 -20.82 18.32 24.48
N THR A 261 -21.02 18.97 25.63
CA THR A 261 -22.12 18.67 26.56
C THR A 261 -23.01 19.91 26.64
N PRO A 262 -24.20 19.91 26.01
CA PRO A 262 -25.12 21.02 26.12
C PRO A 262 -25.68 21.14 27.54
N ALA A 263 -25.91 22.39 27.95
CA ALA A 263 -26.33 22.75 29.32
C ALA A 263 -27.80 23.21 29.39
N GLU A 264 -28.47 23.36 28.25
CA GLU A 264 -29.86 23.84 28.13
C GLU A 264 -30.56 23.11 26.97
N GLN A 265 -31.86 22.84 27.10
CA GLN A 265 -32.67 22.30 26.02
C GLN A 265 -32.90 23.32 24.88
N LYS A 266 -32.04 23.30 23.87
CA LYS A 266 -32.15 24.09 22.63
C LYS A 266 -31.32 23.49 21.49
N GLU A 267 -31.45 24.07 20.29
CA GLU A 267 -30.51 23.88 19.20
C GLU A 267 -29.23 24.71 19.44
N TYR A 268 -28.08 24.11 19.16
CA TYR A 268 -26.74 24.70 19.24
C TYR A 268 -26.06 24.62 17.88
N THR A 269 -25.42 25.72 17.49
CA THR A 269 -24.59 25.80 16.28
C THR A 269 -23.13 25.60 16.67
N VAL A 270 -22.59 24.40 16.42
CA VAL A 270 -21.18 24.10 16.71
C VAL A 270 -20.36 24.20 15.43
N LYS A 271 -19.29 24.99 15.45
CA LYS A 271 -18.42 25.22 14.29
C LYS A 271 -17.01 24.70 14.56
N LEU A 272 -16.48 23.89 13.64
CA LEU A 272 -15.07 23.56 13.55
C LEU A 272 -14.40 24.49 12.54
N THR A 273 -13.23 25.02 12.88
CA THR A 273 -12.30 25.71 11.98
C THR A 273 -10.97 24.96 11.97
N VAL A 274 -10.47 24.61 10.79
CA VAL A 274 -9.19 23.91 10.58
C VAL A 274 -8.28 24.81 9.78
N THR A 275 -7.02 24.96 10.20
CA THR A 275 -6.00 25.75 9.48
C THR A 275 -4.71 24.94 9.30
N ASN A 276 -4.26 24.77 8.06
CA ASN A 276 -2.96 24.18 7.73
C ASN A 276 -1.81 25.20 7.94
N HIS A 277 -0.75 24.80 8.64
CA HIS A 277 0.42 25.67 8.92
C HIS A 277 1.57 25.48 7.94
N THR A 278 1.70 24.31 7.33
CA THR A 278 2.72 24.11 6.28
C THR A 278 2.41 24.94 5.04
N PRO A 279 3.37 25.75 4.55
CA PRO A 279 3.25 26.33 3.22
C PRO A 279 3.39 25.21 2.18
N GLN A 280 2.43 25.13 1.26
CA GLN A 280 2.71 24.67 -0.10
C GLN A 280 3.98 25.41 -0.59
N VAL A 281 4.91 24.70 -1.23
CA VAL A 281 6.30 25.17 -1.45
C VAL A 281 6.34 26.61 -1.98
N ARG A 282 7.11 27.45 -1.26
CA ARG A 282 7.21 28.92 -1.38
C ARG A 282 6.75 29.52 -2.72
N SER A 283 5.56 30.12 -2.73
CA SER A 283 5.13 31.00 -3.80
C SER A 283 5.85 32.36 -3.74
N VAL A 284 6.90 32.53 -4.55
CA VAL A 284 7.24 33.87 -5.08
C VAL A 284 6.52 34.03 -6.41
N LEU A 285 5.21 34.26 -6.31
CA LEU A 285 4.41 34.67 -7.47
C LEU A 285 5.01 35.96 -8.05
N SER A 286 5.04 36.03 -9.38
CA SER A 286 5.51 37.23 -10.08
C SER A 286 4.70 38.46 -9.66
N ARG A 287 5.29 39.66 -9.79
CA ARG A 287 4.89 40.94 -9.15
C ARG A 287 3.42 41.41 -9.31
N ASN A 288 2.56 40.70 -10.03
CA ASN A 288 1.19 41.10 -10.38
C ASN A 288 0.09 40.05 -10.14
N LEU A 289 0.35 38.91 -9.46
CA LEU A 289 -0.68 37.90 -9.16
C LEU A 289 -0.66 37.45 -7.69
N THR A 290 -1.82 37.46 -7.06
CA THR A 290 -2.07 36.89 -5.72
C THR A 290 -3.32 36.02 -5.76
N GLN A 291 -3.15 34.71 -5.64
CA GLN A 291 -4.22 33.75 -5.40
C GLN A 291 -4.12 33.31 -3.94
N SER A 292 -5.08 33.73 -3.12
CA SER A 292 -5.21 33.23 -1.75
C SER A 292 -6.01 31.94 -1.77
N GLU A 293 -5.33 30.81 -1.92
CA GLU A 293 -5.89 29.55 -1.44
C GLU A 293 -6.06 29.67 0.07
N SER A 294 -7.28 29.43 0.56
CA SER A 294 -7.55 29.52 1.98
C SER A 294 -6.92 28.32 2.69
N ASN A 295 -5.81 28.54 3.39
CA ASN A 295 -5.25 27.55 4.33
C ASN A 295 -6.24 27.14 5.44
N THR A 296 -7.39 27.82 5.54
CA THR A 296 -8.44 27.57 6.52
C THR A 296 -9.71 27.02 5.87
N ALA A 297 -10.24 25.94 6.42
CA ALA A 297 -11.59 25.45 6.16
C ALA A 297 -12.46 25.63 7.42
N SER A 298 -13.78 25.67 7.25
CA SER A 298 -14.73 25.66 8.37
C SER A 298 -15.99 24.90 8.00
N ALA A 299 -16.56 24.20 8.99
CA ALA A 299 -17.84 23.53 8.85
C ALA A 299 -18.66 23.68 10.13
N THR A 300 -19.99 23.68 9.96
CA THR A 300 -20.96 23.83 11.03
C THR A 300 -21.75 22.53 11.19
N ILE A 301 -21.98 22.16 12.45
CA ILE A 301 -22.76 21.01 12.87
C ILE A 301 -23.87 21.54 13.76
N GLN A 302 -25.11 21.19 13.44
CA GLN A 302 -26.25 21.47 14.31
C GLN A 302 -26.36 20.37 15.37
N VAL A 303 -26.47 20.76 16.64
CA VAL A 303 -26.70 19.85 17.77
C VAL A 303 -28.02 20.22 18.43
N ASN A 304 -28.97 19.29 18.45
CA ASN A 304 -30.27 19.48 19.10
C ASN A 304 -30.23 18.88 20.51
N CYS A 305 -30.26 19.71 21.55
CA CYS A 305 -30.34 19.24 22.92
C CYS A 305 -31.80 19.01 23.33
N VAL A 306 -32.14 17.78 23.72
CA VAL A 306 -33.50 17.41 24.17
C VAL A 306 -33.53 17.13 25.68
N GLY A 307 -34.59 17.58 26.35
CA GLY A 307 -34.74 17.43 27.80
C GLY A 307 -34.93 15.97 28.25
N THR A 308 -34.47 15.67 29.46
CA THR A 308 -34.49 14.32 30.06
C THR A 308 -35.89 13.82 30.44
N ASP A 309 -36.84 14.71 30.71
CA ASP A 309 -38.22 14.40 31.14
C ASP A 309 -39.00 13.51 30.15
N ASN A 310 -38.55 13.44 28.90
CA ASN A 310 -39.17 12.62 27.84
C ASN A 310 -38.43 11.32 27.54
N GLU A 311 -37.33 10.98 28.22
CA GLU A 311 -36.58 9.75 27.95
C GLU A 311 -37.50 8.51 28.03
N MET A 312 -38.20 8.33 29.17
CA MET A 312 -39.14 7.21 29.34
C MET A 312 -40.42 7.34 28.51
N ASN A 313 -40.74 8.52 27.96
CA ASN A 313 -41.88 8.69 27.05
C ASN A 313 -41.57 8.20 25.62
N ARG A 314 -40.28 8.08 25.27
CA ARG A 314 -39.81 7.55 23.97
C ARG A 314 -39.55 6.04 24.00
N PHE A 315 -39.47 5.44 25.19
CA PHE A 315 -39.39 3.99 25.37
C PHE A 315 -40.57 3.29 24.67
N ARG A 316 -40.27 2.37 23.75
CA ARG A 316 -41.27 1.58 23.02
C ARG A 316 -41.45 0.21 23.71
N PRO A 317 -42.55 -0.03 24.44
CA PRO A 317 -42.76 -1.31 25.10
C PRO A 317 -42.99 -2.44 24.08
N TYR A 318 -42.63 -3.67 24.48
CA TYR A 318 -42.84 -4.84 23.65
C TYR A 318 -44.33 -5.13 23.42
N ALA A 319 -44.72 -5.16 22.14
CA ALA A 319 -46.11 -5.32 21.70
C ALA A 319 -46.47 -6.79 21.35
N GLY A 320 -45.74 -7.78 21.89
CA GLY A 320 -46.00 -9.20 21.63
C GLY A 320 -45.47 -9.71 20.29
N THR A 321 -44.68 -8.93 19.55
CA THR A 321 -43.95 -9.38 18.36
C THR A 321 -42.66 -8.60 18.19
N GLU A 322 -41.54 -9.32 18.19
CA GLU A 322 -40.21 -8.78 17.93
C GLU A 322 -39.93 -8.72 16.43
N ARG A 323 -39.36 -7.60 15.96
CA ARG A 323 -38.82 -7.43 14.60
C ARG A 323 -37.63 -6.49 14.60
N PHE A 324 -36.75 -6.72 13.64
CA PHE A 324 -35.61 -5.86 13.33
C PHE A 324 -35.73 -5.39 11.89
N THR A 325 -35.84 -4.08 11.70
CA THR A 325 -36.02 -3.45 10.38
C THR A 325 -34.68 -2.92 9.89
N VAL A 326 -34.23 -3.33 8.71
CA VAL A 326 -33.01 -2.80 8.09
C VAL A 326 -33.22 -1.35 7.70
N MET A 327 -32.44 -0.46 8.32
CA MET A 327 -32.42 0.97 8.04
C MET A 327 -31.35 1.31 6.99
N GLU A 328 -30.21 0.62 7.05
CA GLU A 328 -29.09 0.85 6.13
C GLU A 328 -28.22 -0.40 6.00
N PHE A 329 -27.93 -0.81 4.76
CA PHE A 329 -26.96 -1.84 4.41
C PHE A 329 -25.93 -1.27 3.42
N VAL A 330 -24.68 -1.23 3.86
CA VAL A 330 -23.54 -0.75 3.08
C VAL A 330 -22.43 -1.78 3.20
N ALA A 331 -22.38 -2.72 2.26
CA ALA A 331 -21.29 -3.67 2.21
C ALA A 331 -19.96 -2.98 1.89
N ALA A 332 -18.88 -3.51 2.45
CA ALA A 332 -17.54 -3.36 1.88
C ALA A 332 -17.43 -4.23 0.61
N PRO A 333 -16.34 -4.15 -0.16
CA PRO A 333 -16.11 -5.11 -1.23
C PRO A 333 -15.88 -6.51 -0.66
N GLY A 334 -16.35 -7.53 -1.36
CA GLY A 334 -16.27 -8.92 -0.92
C GLY A 334 -16.85 -9.92 -1.92
N GLN A 335 -16.53 -11.19 -1.73
CA GLN A 335 -16.83 -12.27 -2.67
C GLN A 335 -18.33 -12.62 -2.73
N PHE A 336 -19.03 -12.55 -1.59
CA PHE A 336 -20.47 -12.83 -1.49
C PHE A 336 -21.37 -11.59 -1.68
N VAL A 337 -20.77 -10.39 -1.72
CA VAL A 337 -21.49 -9.11 -1.68
C VAL A 337 -22.47 -8.91 -2.83
N ASN A 338 -22.20 -9.48 -4.01
CA ASN A 338 -23.09 -9.46 -5.17
C ASN A 338 -23.64 -10.87 -5.54
N ALA A 339 -23.53 -11.86 -4.65
CA ALA A 339 -23.78 -13.27 -4.99
C ALA A 339 -25.27 -13.65 -4.83
N GLY A 340 -25.88 -14.11 -5.92
CA GLY A 340 -27.24 -14.68 -5.90
C GLY A 340 -28.39 -13.66 -5.85
N TYR A 341 -28.13 -12.37 -6.08
CA TYR A 341 -29.13 -11.32 -6.20
C TYR A 341 -28.64 -10.16 -7.09
N GLU A 342 -29.54 -9.23 -7.41
CA GLU A 342 -29.21 -7.98 -8.10
C GLU A 342 -29.76 -6.80 -7.28
N ALA A 343 -28.89 -5.84 -6.96
CA ALA A 343 -29.23 -4.57 -6.34
C ALA A 343 -28.35 -3.46 -6.94
N THR A 344 -28.96 -2.35 -7.33
CA THR A 344 -28.33 -1.20 -8.00
C THR A 344 -28.60 0.13 -7.30
N THR A 345 -29.36 0.07 -6.20
CA THR A 345 -29.77 1.18 -5.34
C THR A 345 -29.66 0.77 -3.87
N TYR A 346 -29.57 1.73 -2.96
CA TYR A 346 -29.52 1.43 -1.51
C TYR A 346 -30.83 0.80 -1.04
N GLU A 347 -31.95 1.22 -1.61
CA GLU A 347 -33.28 0.70 -1.31
C GLU A 347 -33.41 -0.79 -1.68
N GLU A 348 -32.88 -1.21 -2.83
CA GLU A 348 -32.80 -2.62 -3.23
C GLU A 348 -31.86 -3.42 -2.33
N ALA A 349 -30.73 -2.84 -1.92
CA ALA A 349 -29.77 -3.48 -1.02
C ALA A 349 -30.35 -3.68 0.39
N ASN A 350 -31.01 -2.66 0.94
CA ASN A 350 -31.74 -2.72 2.21
C ASN A 350 -32.87 -3.77 2.15
N ALA A 351 -33.63 -3.82 1.05
CA ALA A 351 -34.69 -4.81 0.85
C ALA A 351 -34.15 -6.25 0.73
N TYR A 352 -33.01 -6.45 0.07
CA TYR A 352 -32.30 -7.73 0.06
C TYR A 352 -31.88 -8.15 1.48
N ALA A 353 -31.20 -7.28 2.22
CA ALA A 353 -30.76 -7.56 3.57
C ALA A 353 -31.95 -7.88 4.50
N GLN A 354 -33.03 -7.09 4.45
CA GLN A 354 -34.25 -7.36 5.22
C GLN A 354 -34.84 -8.74 4.90
N LYS A 355 -34.91 -9.11 3.63
CA LYS A 355 -35.41 -10.42 3.21
C LYS A 355 -34.56 -11.54 3.80
N ARG A 356 -33.23 -11.42 3.73
CA ARG A 356 -32.28 -12.41 4.26
C ARG A 356 -32.46 -12.61 5.77
N LEU A 357 -32.53 -11.52 6.55
CA LEU A 357 -32.79 -11.58 7.99
C LEU A 357 -34.15 -12.23 8.32
N ASN A 358 -35.21 -11.90 7.58
CA ASN A 358 -36.54 -12.48 7.76
C ASN A 358 -36.55 -13.99 7.51
N GLU A 359 -35.71 -14.48 6.59
CA GLU A 359 -35.53 -15.89 6.26
C GLU A 359 -34.48 -16.60 7.15
N GLY A 360 -33.80 -15.88 8.03
CA GLY A 360 -32.71 -16.39 8.87
C GLY A 360 -31.45 -16.78 8.07
N ASN A 361 -31.24 -16.13 6.93
CA ASN A 361 -30.09 -16.30 6.06
C ASN A 361 -29.05 -15.19 6.31
N TYR A 362 -27.76 -15.47 6.06
CA TYR A 362 -26.70 -14.48 6.21
C TYR A 362 -26.89 -13.23 5.33
N VAL A 363 -26.50 -12.08 5.87
CA VAL A 363 -26.08 -10.90 5.12
C VAL A 363 -24.56 -10.79 5.31
N SER A 364 -23.80 -11.00 4.24
CA SER A 364 -22.35 -10.78 4.23
C SER A 364 -22.10 -9.27 4.16
N LEU A 365 -21.31 -8.77 5.10
CA LEU A 365 -20.94 -7.35 5.15
C LEU A 365 -19.74 -7.01 4.24
N GLY A 366 -19.04 -8.02 3.70
CA GLY A 366 -17.78 -7.85 2.97
C GLY A 366 -16.62 -7.58 3.94
N GLY A 367 -15.48 -7.11 3.41
CA GLY A 367 -14.30 -6.75 4.20
C GLY A 367 -14.52 -5.60 5.21
N PHE A 368 -13.42 -5.09 5.78
CA PHE A 368 -13.47 -4.07 6.85
C PHE A 368 -14.49 -2.95 6.63
N GLY A 369 -15.25 -2.65 7.68
CA GLY A 369 -16.09 -1.47 7.80
C GLY A 369 -17.42 -1.56 7.04
N GLY A 370 -17.63 -2.60 6.23
CA GLY A 370 -18.96 -2.90 5.69
C GLY A 370 -19.93 -3.19 6.81
N TYR A 371 -21.16 -2.65 6.74
CA TYR A 371 -22.06 -2.58 7.88
C TYR A 371 -23.54 -2.75 7.56
N LEU A 372 -24.29 -3.09 8.61
CA LEU A 372 -25.73 -3.23 8.63
C LEU A 372 -26.30 -2.54 9.89
N THR A 373 -27.26 -1.64 9.69
CA THR A 373 -27.98 -0.92 10.75
C THR A 373 -29.43 -1.37 10.79
N VAL A 374 -29.94 -1.73 11.98
CA VAL A 374 -31.33 -2.13 12.21
C VAL A 374 -32.02 -1.28 13.28
N TYR A 375 -33.32 -1.09 13.13
CA TYR A 375 -34.25 -0.52 14.10
C TYR A 375 -35.06 -1.62 14.79
N CYS A 376 -35.19 -1.52 16.12
CA CYS A 376 -35.85 -2.52 16.96
C CYS A 376 -37.34 -2.17 17.13
N SER A 377 -38.23 -3.15 16.94
CA SER A 377 -39.69 -2.95 17.05
C SER A 377 -40.16 -2.50 18.44
N HIS A 378 -39.34 -2.74 19.45
CA HIS A 378 -39.45 -2.29 20.82
C HIS A 378 -38.06 -1.86 21.30
N SER A 379 -38.00 -1.06 22.36
CA SER A 379 -36.75 -0.66 22.99
C SER A 379 -36.18 -1.81 23.81
N ILE A 380 -34.91 -2.17 23.60
CA ILE A 380 -34.24 -3.24 24.36
C ILE A 380 -33.66 -2.64 25.64
N VAL A 381 -34.15 -3.07 26.80
CA VAL A 381 -33.73 -2.56 28.11
C VAL A 381 -32.33 -3.07 28.48
N SER A 382 -31.53 -2.20 29.08
CA SER A 382 -30.26 -2.57 29.71
C SER A 382 -30.52 -3.25 31.06
N SER A 383 -30.11 -4.50 31.19
CA SER A 383 -30.09 -5.27 32.46
C SER A 383 -29.10 -4.69 33.48
N ASN A 384 -28.25 -3.73 33.08
CA ASN A 384 -27.21 -3.13 33.89
C ASN A 384 -26.18 -4.14 34.44
N GLY A 385 -25.83 -5.16 33.64
CA GLY A 385 -24.67 -6.01 33.89
C GLY A 385 -24.70 -7.43 33.32
N ASP A 386 -25.88 -7.94 32.94
CA ASP A 386 -26.01 -9.20 32.20
C ASP A 386 -26.07 -8.93 30.68
N TYR A 387 -26.41 -9.93 29.89
CA TYR A 387 -26.60 -9.81 28.45
C TYR A 387 -28.04 -9.44 28.09
N ASP A 388 -28.19 -8.48 27.16
CA ASP A 388 -29.47 -7.84 26.86
C ASP A 388 -30.05 -8.30 25.51
N PHE A 389 -29.18 -8.52 24.52
CA PHE A 389 -29.56 -9.01 23.19
C PHE A 389 -28.50 -9.96 22.63
N CYS A 390 -28.81 -10.66 21.55
CA CYS A 390 -27.83 -11.38 20.76
C CYS A 390 -27.93 -11.04 19.27
N VAL A 391 -26.80 -11.11 18.58
CA VAL A 391 -26.72 -11.04 17.12
C VAL A 391 -26.32 -12.42 16.60
N PHE A 392 -27.11 -12.99 15.68
CA PHE A 392 -26.85 -14.29 15.09
C PHE A 392 -25.79 -14.20 13.98
N GLY A 393 -24.90 -15.18 13.94
CA GLY A 393 -23.82 -15.33 12.96
C GLY A 393 -23.66 -16.80 12.54
N ASN A 394 -22.54 -17.15 11.92
CA ASN A 394 -22.17 -18.53 11.60
C ASN A 394 -20.95 -19.10 12.38
N PRO A 395 -20.53 -18.57 13.56
CA PRO A 395 -19.18 -18.83 14.06
C PRO A 395 -18.96 -20.30 14.44
N PHE A 396 -17.79 -20.83 14.07
CA PHE A 396 -17.31 -22.16 14.48
C PHE A 396 -15.81 -22.14 14.76
N ASP A 397 -15.28 -23.22 15.35
CA ASP A 397 -13.85 -23.30 15.70
C ASP A 397 -12.97 -23.16 14.44
N GLY A 398 -12.08 -22.16 14.45
CA GLY A 398 -11.27 -21.78 13.31
C GLY A 398 -11.97 -20.91 12.25
N SER A 399 -13.21 -20.48 12.47
CA SER A 399 -13.93 -19.50 11.65
C SER A 399 -14.67 -18.47 12.53
N SER A 400 -13.94 -17.43 12.91
CA SER A 400 -14.47 -16.24 13.60
C SER A 400 -14.22 -15.00 12.74
N GLU A 401 -15.28 -14.29 12.36
CA GLU A 401 -15.26 -13.14 11.46
C GLU A 401 -15.83 -11.91 12.19
N PRO A 402 -15.15 -11.43 13.25
CA PRO A 402 -15.72 -10.55 14.27
C PRO A 402 -16.30 -9.26 13.69
N GLY A 403 -17.54 -8.96 14.08
CA GLY A 403 -18.20 -7.68 13.83
C GLY A 403 -18.20 -6.78 15.06
N ILE A 404 -17.79 -5.52 14.94
CA ILE A 404 -17.97 -4.51 16.00
C ILE A 404 -19.46 -4.17 16.10
N VAL A 405 -19.97 -4.07 17.32
CA VAL A 405 -21.34 -3.62 17.59
C VAL A 405 -21.33 -2.16 18.05
N TYR A 406 -22.19 -1.36 17.46
CA TYR A 406 -22.60 -0.05 17.97
C TYR A 406 -24.07 -0.11 18.33
N VAL A 407 -24.46 0.64 19.35
CA VAL A 407 -25.86 0.79 19.78
C VAL A 407 -26.23 2.26 19.91
N MET A 408 -27.50 2.56 19.72
CA MET A 408 -28.04 3.92 19.80
C MET A 408 -29.45 3.90 20.39
N GLN A 409 -29.74 4.89 21.21
CA GLN A 409 -31.08 5.22 21.71
C GLN A 409 -31.72 6.26 20.77
N ASP A 410 -33.02 6.13 20.51
CA ASP A 410 -33.85 7.13 19.83
C ASP A 410 -34.12 8.28 20.82
N GLU A 411 -33.17 9.20 20.91
CA GLU A 411 -33.16 10.28 21.89
C GLU A 411 -34.13 11.39 21.50
N ASN A 412 -34.41 11.60 20.19
CA ASN A 412 -35.42 12.55 19.75
C ASN A 412 -36.84 11.94 19.61
N GLY A 413 -36.97 10.66 19.24
CA GLY A 413 -38.23 9.96 18.98
C GLY A 413 -38.70 9.98 17.52
N ASP A 414 -37.81 10.21 16.54
CA ASP A 414 -38.12 10.33 15.11
C ASP A 414 -38.05 9.00 14.34
N GLY A 415 -37.50 7.95 14.97
CA GLY A 415 -37.38 6.62 14.36
C GLY A 415 -36.27 6.51 13.29
N LEU A 416 -35.28 7.40 13.29
CA LEU A 416 -34.11 7.37 12.40
C LEU A 416 -32.80 7.08 13.17
N PRO A 417 -31.79 6.45 12.53
CA PRO A 417 -30.49 6.13 13.14
C PRO A 417 -29.53 7.34 13.22
N ASN A 418 -30.02 8.53 13.56
CA ASN A 418 -29.32 9.81 13.41
C ASN A 418 -28.73 10.43 14.71
N ASP A 419 -29.09 9.90 15.88
CA ASP A 419 -28.62 10.34 17.20
C ASP A 419 -27.23 9.79 17.56
N THR A 420 -26.90 9.75 18.86
CA THR A 420 -25.56 9.40 19.34
C THR A 420 -25.35 7.89 19.38
N TRP A 421 -24.44 7.41 18.53
CA TRP A 421 -23.98 6.02 18.48
C TRP A 421 -22.83 5.77 19.48
N TYR A 422 -22.91 4.65 20.20
CA TYR A 422 -21.93 4.20 21.18
C TYR A 422 -21.36 2.84 20.77
N GLU A 423 -20.03 2.69 20.76
CA GLU A 423 -19.38 1.39 20.52
C GLU A 423 -19.60 0.49 21.74
N VAL A 424 -19.91 -0.79 21.54
CA VAL A 424 -19.92 -1.78 22.61
C VAL A 424 -18.54 -2.42 22.72
N LYS A 425 -17.95 -2.38 23.93
CA LYS A 425 -16.64 -2.98 24.19
C LYS A 425 -16.60 -4.47 23.82
N GLY A 426 -15.41 -4.92 23.43
CA GLY A 426 -15.05 -6.32 23.31
C GLY A 426 -13.69 -6.61 23.94
N SER A 427 -13.25 -7.87 23.86
CA SER A 427 -12.00 -8.36 24.45
C SER A 427 -10.72 -7.63 24.02
N GLU A 428 -10.73 -6.87 22.91
CA GLU A 428 -9.58 -6.09 22.45
C GLU A 428 -9.70 -4.57 22.63
N THR A 429 -10.83 -4.05 23.14
CA THR A 429 -11.01 -2.59 23.26
C THR A 429 -9.94 -1.97 24.16
N GLY A 430 -9.25 -0.94 23.65
CA GLY A 430 -8.16 -0.26 24.35
C GLY A 430 -6.79 -0.95 24.28
N LYS A 431 -6.64 -2.08 23.56
CA LYS A 431 -5.33 -2.68 23.27
C LYS A 431 -4.57 -1.89 22.18
N PRO A 432 -3.23 -1.79 22.23
CA PRO A 432 -2.43 -1.08 21.22
C PRO A 432 -2.61 -1.55 19.78
N GLU A 433 -2.94 -2.84 19.59
CA GLU A 433 -3.13 -3.46 18.28
C GLU A 433 -4.54 -3.21 17.70
N THR A 434 -5.47 -2.70 18.52
CA THR A 434 -6.81 -2.30 18.07
C THR A 434 -6.82 -0.83 17.71
N ILE A 435 -7.05 -0.54 16.43
CA ILE A 435 -7.14 0.82 15.91
C ILE A 435 -8.60 1.24 15.95
N GLN A 436 -9.01 1.93 17.03
CA GLN A 436 -10.25 2.70 16.99
C GLN A 436 -10.13 3.78 15.91
N ASP A 437 -11.25 4.20 15.32
CA ASP A 437 -11.27 5.31 14.36
C ASP A 437 -10.55 5.03 13.02
N TYR A 438 -10.27 3.76 12.71
CA TYR A 438 -9.67 3.33 11.45
C TYR A 438 -10.64 3.60 10.28
N ALA A 439 -10.10 4.11 9.18
CA ALA A 439 -10.84 4.37 7.96
C ALA A 439 -10.10 3.78 6.76
N ILE A 440 -10.83 3.11 5.88
CA ILE A 440 -10.31 2.48 4.66
C ILE A 440 -11.07 2.99 3.44
N THR A 441 -10.35 3.40 2.40
CA THR A 441 -10.93 3.77 1.11
C THR A 441 -10.74 2.62 0.14
N TYR A 442 -11.85 2.07 -0.37
CA TYR A 442 -11.84 1.06 -1.42
C TYR A 442 -11.97 1.71 -2.80
N TYR A 443 -11.30 1.16 -3.81
CA TYR A 443 -11.35 1.63 -5.19
C TYR A 443 -12.00 0.56 -6.10
N ARG A 444 -12.96 0.99 -6.94
CA ARG A 444 -13.72 0.10 -7.83
C ARG A 444 -12.78 -0.59 -8.82
N SER A 445 -12.92 -1.91 -8.90
CA SER A 445 -12.31 -2.73 -9.95
C SER A 445 -13.28 -3.82 -10.40
N GLU A 446 -13.19 -4.21 -11.67
CA GLU A 446 -14.04 -5.24 -12.28
C GLU A 446 -13.19 -6.46 -12.66
N LYS A 447 -13.62 -7.67 -12.25
CA LYS A 447 -12.91 -8.95 -12.46
C LYS A 447 -11.42 -8.97 -12.05
N SER A 448 -11.02 -8.09 -11.14
CA SER A 448 -9.65 -7.91 -10.69
C SER A 448 -9.62 -7.47 -9.23
N ALA A 449 -8.43 -7.49 -8.61
CA ALA A 449 -8.26 -7.22 -7.19
C ALA A 449 -8.78 -5.82 -6.80
N ILE A 450 -9.49 -5.73 -5.68
CA ILE A 450 -9.98 -4.45 -5.16
C ILE A 450 -8.85 -3.78 -4.40
N ARG A 451 -8.32 -2.66 -4.92
CA ARG A 451 -7.32 -1.85 -4.21
C ARG A 451 -7.94 -1.11 -3.04
N TRP A 452 -7.15 -0.82 -2.03
CA TRP A 452 -7.52 0.06 -0.92
C TRP A 452 -6.34 0.86 -0.37
N SER A 453 -6.66 1.96 0.33
CA SER A 453 -5.76 2.78 1.15
C SER A 453 -6.40 3.05 2.50
N ASP A 454 -5.62 3.34 3.56
CA ASP A 454 -6.15 3.61 4.89
C ASP A 454 -5.70 4.96 5.48
N ASN A 455 -6.34 5.38 6.57
CA ASN A 455 -5.96 6.60 7.31
C ASN A 455 -4.69 6.46 8.17
N GLN A 456 -3.99 5.33 8.09
CA GLN A 456 -2.68 5.10 8.70
C GLN A 456 -1.54 5.26 7.68
N GLY A 457 -1.86 5.56 6.41
CA GLY A 457 -0.90 5.72 5.31
C GLY A 457 -0.54 4.41 4.59
N ASN A 458 -1.18 3.29 4.94
CA ASN A 458 -0.97 2.03 4.24
C ASN A 458 -1.84 1.94 2.98
N ASN A 459 -1.47 1.02 2.09
CA ASN A 459 -2.28 0.62 0.96
C ASN A 459 -2.15 -0.90 0.73
N GLY A 460 -3.12 -1.48 0.04
CA GLY A 460 -3.14 -2.91 -0.24
C GLY A 460 -4.18 -3.28 -1.29
N SER A 461 -4.49 -4.58 -1.33
CA SER A 461 -5.46 -5.13 -2.27
C SER A 461 -6.11 -6.40 -1.73
N MET A 462 -7.41 -6.52 -1.92
CA MET A 462 -8.18 -7.76 -1.73
C MET A 462 -8.19 -8.53 -3.06
N GLY A 463 -7.78 -9.80 -3.04
CA GLY A 463 -7.72 -10.64 -4.24
C GLY A 463 -9.11 -10.92 -4.81
N PHE A 464 -9.23 -11.06 -6.14
CA PHE A 464 -10.52 -11.36 -6.77
C PHE A 464 -10.87 -12.85 -6.67
N ILE A 465 -11.96 -13.17 -5.96
CA ILE A 465 -12.54 -14.53 -5.91
C ILE A 465 -13.95 -14.51 -6.49
N ASN A 466 -14.17 -15.32 -7.53
CA ASN A 466 -15.44 -15.37 -8.25
C ASN A 466 -16.42 -16.36 -7.60
N HIS A 467 -17.35 -15.85 -6.81
CA HIS A 467 -18.51 -16.60 -6.28
C HIS A 467 -19.80 -16.35 -7.09
N GLY A 468 -19.68 -16.39 -8.43
CA GLY A 468 -20.80 -16.21 -9.36
C GLY A 468 -21.08 -14.74 -9.73
N THR A 469 -20.09 -13.86 -9.59
CA THR A 469 -20.22 -12.41 -9.76
C THR A 469 -19.18 -11.86 -10.75
N SER A 470 -19.44 -10.71 -11.37
CA SER A 470 -18.45 -10.01 -12.21
C SER A 470 -17.54 -9.06 -11.41
N SER A 471 -17.95 -8.72 -10.20
CA SER A 471 -17.33 -7.69 -9.35
C SER A 471 -17.54 -8.04 -7.88
N MET A 472 -16.51 -7.78 -7.07
CA MET A 472 -16.59 -7.81 -5.60
C MET A 472 -17.00 -6.44 -5.04
N TYR A 473 -16.97 -5.38 -5.85
CA TYR A 473 -17.40 -4.05 -5.43
C TYR A 473 -18.95 -3.98 -5.41
N PRO A 474 -19.59 -3.42 -4.37
CA PRO A 474 -21.05 -3.38 -4.28
C PRO A 474 -21.68 -2.65 -5.48
N LYS A 475 -22.60 -3.30 -6.20
CA LYS A 475 -23.19 -2.75 -7.44
C LYS A 475 -24.00 -1.46 -7.22
N TRP A 476 -24.57 -1.26 -6.03
CA TRP A 476 -25.40 -0.09 -5.70
C TRP A 476 -24.59 1.15 -5.30
N ILE A 477 -23.33 0.99 -4.89
CA ILE A 477 -22.44 2.11 -4.62
C ILE A 477 -21.99 2.70 -5.95
N ARG A 478 -22.41 3.94 -6.25
CA ARG A 478 -22.14 4.62 -7.52
C ARG A 478 -20.74 5.24 -7.67
N PRO A 479 -20.14 5.88 -6.64
CA PRO A 479 -18.77 6.38 -6.73
C PRO A 479 -17.75 5.29 -7.11
N ASN A 480 -16.64 5.69 -7.73
CA ASN A 480 -15.52 4.79 -8.05
C ASN A 480 -14.58 4.54 -6.86
N SER A 481 -14.78 5.24 -5.75
CA SER A 481 -14.21 4.90 -4.45
C SER A 481 -15.14 5.37 -3.34
N TYR A 482 -15.01 4.76 -2.17
CA TYR A 482 -15.76 5.11 -0.96
C TYR A 482 -14.97 4.70 0.28
N THR A 483 -15.17 5.44 1.38
CA THR A 483 -14.43 5.26 2.63
C THR A 483 -15.33 4.68 3.70
N LEU A 484 -15.00 3.49 4.21
CA LEU A 484 -15.67 2.87 5.34
C LEU A 484 -14.85 3.04 6.63
N ARG A 485 -15.52 3.12 7.78
CA ARG A 485 -14.93 3.62 9.03
C ARG A 485 -15.48 2.88 10.25
N GLY A 486 -14.63 2.65 11.24
CA GLY A 486 -15.00 1.95 12.48
C GLY A 486 -13.77 1.53 13.30
N THR A 487 -13.92 0.54 14.17
CA THR A 487 -12.81 0.00 14.95
C THR A 487 -12.21 -1.25 14.29
N ARG A 488 -10.91 -1.22 14.00
CA ARG A 488 -10.18 -2.34 13.38
C ARG A 488 -9.48 -3.16 14.43
N LEU A 489 -9.81 -4.45 14.49
CA LEU A 489 -9.11 -5.43 15.33
C LEU A 489 -7.88 -5.98 14.61
N GLU A 490 -6.92 -6.47 15.37
CA GLU A 490 -5.78 -7.21 14.82
C GLU A 490 -6.23 -8.61 14.34
N PRO A 491 -5.96 -8.99 13.07
CA PRO A 491 -6.40 -10.28 12.54
C PRO A 491 -5.78 -11.48 13.27
N ARG A 492 -6.62 -12.37 13.79
CA ARG A 492 -6.21 -13.70 14.32
C ARG A 492 -6.23 -14.79 13.21
N THR A 493 -5.99 -14.39 11.96
CA THR A 493 -5.99 -15.25 10.76
C THR A 493 -4.62 -15.88 10.55
N VAL A 494 -4.55 -17.21 10.52
CA VAL A 494 -3.30 -17.97 10.36
C VAL A 494 -3.47 -19.14 9.40
N GLN A 495 -2.36 -19.61 8.82
CA GLN A 495 -2.32 -20.86 8.05
C GLN A 495 -1.65 -21.96 8.88
N GLU A 496 -2.39 -23.00 9.24
CA GLU A 496 -1.91 -24.14 10.04
C GLU A 496 -2.09 -25.44 9.24
N GLY A 497 -1.00 -26.17 8.99
CA GLY A 497 -1.06 -27.40 8.19
C GLY A 497 -1.53 -27.19 6.74
N GLY A 498 -1.37 -25.98 6.20
CA GLY A 498 -1.87 -25.58 4.88
C GLY A 498 -3.33 -25.07 4.88
N ILE A 499 -4.06 -25.23 5.98
CA ILE A 499 -5.46 -24.80 6.14
C ILE A 499 -5.48 -23.42 6.78
N TRP A 500 -6.24 -22.49 6.20
CA TRP A 500 -6.49 -21.18 6.79
C TRP A 500 -7.49 -21.28 7.94
N LYS A 501 -7.23 -20.56 9.03
CA LYS A 501 -8.09 -20.48 10.21
C LYS A 501 -8.19 -19.04 10.70
N ASN A 502 -9.40 -18.62 11.04
CA ASN A 502 -9.69 -17.39 11.76
C ASN A 502 -9.96 -17.73 13.22
N LYS A 503 -8.99 -17.50 14.11
CA LYS A 503 -9.12 -17.84 15.54
C LYS A 503 -10.05 -16.86 16.26
N SER A 504 -10.70 -17.34 17.31
CA SER A 504 -11.65 -16.56 18.10
C SER A 504 -11.00 -15.48 18.98
N PHE A 505 -11.85 -14.56 19.39
CA PHE A 505 -11.61 -13.51 20.38
C PHE A 505 -12.31 -13.89 21.69
N ASP A 506 -11.77 -13.44 22.82
CA ASP A 506 -12.06 -14.05 24.14
C ASP A 506 -13.51 -13.81 24.60
N TRP A 507 -14.06 -12.65 24.23
CA TRP A 507 -15.46 -12.24 24.36
C TRP A 507 -15.74 -11.01 23.50
N GLY A 508 -17.01 -10.73 23.27
CA GLY A 508 -17.49 -9.66 22.40
C GLY A 508 -17.42 -10.03 20.92
N TYR A 509 -17.87 -9.07 20.12
CA TYR A 509 -18.03 -9.11 18.67
C TYR A 509 -19.08 -10.11 18.18
N VAL A 510 -19.78 -9.72 17.12
CA VAL A 510 -20.68 -10.60 16.35
C VAL A 510 -19.84 -11.62 15.61
N ASP A 511 -20.38 -12.82 15.36
CA ASP A 511 -19.76 -13.81 14.48
C ASP A 511 -18.37 -14.29 14.98
N ASN A 512 -18.25 -14.39 16.31
CA ASN A 512 -17.04 -14.79 17.00
C ASN A 512 -17.24 -16.10 17.78
N TYR A 513 -16.38 -17.09 17.59
CA TYR A 513 -16.45 -18.38 18.29
C TYR A 513 -15.85 -18.31 19.71
N SER A 514 -16.36 -17.37 20.50
CA SER A 514 -16.00 -17.14 21.90
C SER A 514 -16.65 -18.19 22.81
N THR A 515 -15.94 -18.64 23.84
CA THR A 515 -16.50 -19.54 24.87
C THR A 515 -17.26 -18.79 25.97
N THR A 516 -17.25 -17.45 25.95
CA THR A 516 -17.79 -16.59 27.02
C THR A 516 -19.23 -16.18 26.76
N ASP A 517 -19.52 -15.71 25.55
CA ASP A 517 -20.76 -15.01 25.19
C ASP A 517 -21.56 -15.66 24.04
N LEU A 518 -20.98 -16.65 23.34
CA LEU A 518 -21.71 -17.45 22.35
C LEU A 518 -22.96 -18.10 23.01
N ILE A 519 -24.07 -18.09 22.27
CA ILE A 519 -25.34 -18.71 22.63
C ILE A 519 -25.92 -19.44 21.42
N THR A 520 -26.68 -20.50 21.66
CA THR A 520 -27.64 -21.05 20.70
C THR A 520 -29.04 -20.86 21.25
N THR A 521 -29.87 -20.07 20.57
CA THR A 521 -31.25 -19.75 20.98
C THR A 521 -32.17 -19.66 19.75
N LYS A 522 -33.47 -19.43 19.95
CA LYS A 522 -34.41 -19.26 18.83
C LYS A 522 -34.22 -17.88 18.19
N ASN A 523 -34.11 -17.87 16.87
CA ASN A 523 -34.26 -16.64 16.08
C ASN A 523 -35.75 -16.25 16.05
N PRO A 524 -36.14 -15.02 16.43
CA PRO A 524 -37.54 -14.59 16.54
C PRO A 524 -38.25 -14.57 15.18
N MET A 525 -37.52 -14.31 14.10
CA MET A 525 -38.08 -14.22 12.74
C MET A 525 -38.43 -15.60 12.16
N THR A 526 -37.57 -16.59 12.37
CA THR A 526 -37.74 -17.94 11.78
C THR A 526 -38.24 -19.00 12.75
N GLN A 527 -38.19 -18.74 14.05
CA GLN A 527 -38.43 -19.69 15.15
C GLN A 527 -37.48 -20.90 15.18
N GLN A 528 -36.46 -20.92 14.33
CA GLN A 528 -35.41 -21.95 14.30
C GLN A 528 -34.30 -21.61 15.31
N THR A 529 -33.58 -22.63 15.79
CA THR A 529 -32.39 -22.44 16.62
C THR A 529 -31.21 -21.95 15.78
N ALA A 530 -30.61 -20.84 16.17
CA ALA A 530 -29.42 -20.25 15.54
C ALA A 530 -28.37 -19.93 16.61
N SER A 531 -27.10 -19.86 16.18
CA SER A 531 -25.98 -19.47 17.02
C SER A 531 -25.64 -17.99 16.84
N GLY A 532 -25.15 -17.35 17.91
CA GLY A 532 -24.82 -15.93 17.89
C GLY A 532 -24.08 -15.50 19.15
N ASN A 533 -23.62 -14.26 19.19
CA ASN A 533 -22.94 -13.68 20.35
C ASN A 533 -23.93 -12.81 21.14
N ARG A 534 -23.92 -12.98 22.47
CA ARG A 534 -24.68 -12.15 23.40
C ARG A 534 -23.92 -10.85 23.68
N ILE A 535 -24.64 -9.74 23.69
CA ILE A 535 -24.10 -8.38 23.82
C ILE A 535 -24.70 -7.71 25.06
N ARG A 536 -23.92 -6.88 25.76
CA ARG A 536 -24.36 -6.07 26.91
C ARG A 536 -24.38 -4.60 26.53
N ILE A 537 -25.50 -3.93 26.78
CA ILE A 537 -25.68 -2.48 26.65
C ILE A 537 -24.82 -1.74 27.69
N SER A 538 -24.58 -2.36 28.86
CA SER A 538 -23.67 -1.81 29.89
C SER A 538 -22.22 -1.67 29.42
N ASP A 539 -21.81 -2.42 28.39
CA ASP A 539 -20.47 -2.35 27.80
C ASP A 539 -20.36 -1.25 26.71
N ALA A 540 -21.45 -0.54 26.40
CA ALA A 540 -21.45 0.61 25.51
C ALA A 540 -20.64 1.78 26.08
N ILE A 541 -19.83 2.43 25.24
CA ILE A 541 -18.93 3.51 25.63
C ILE A 541 -19.03 4.78 24.79
N THR A 542 -18.75 5.90 25.46
CA THR A 542 -18.36 7.15 24.83
C THR A 542 -16.98 7.00 24.16
N PRO A 543 -16.62 7.84 23.17
CA PRO A 543 -15.32 7.76 22.50
C PRO A 543 -14.08 8.03 23.38
N ASP A 544 -14.25 8.56 24.61
CA ASP A 544 -13.21 8.65 25.63
C ASP A 544 -13.16 7.43 26.59
N GLY A 545 -13.90 6.35 26.27
CA GLY A 545 -13.85 5.04 26.93
C GLY A 545 -14.71 4.89 28.18
N LYS A 546 -15.44 5.95 28.59
CA LYS A 546 -16.33 5.93 29.75
C LYS A 546 -17.64 5.19 29.42
N PRO A 547 -18.33 4.59 30.41
CA PRO A 547 -19.63 3.96 30.19
C PRO A 547 -20.67 4.96 29.66
N ALA A 548 -21.44 4.56 28.65
CA ALA A 548 -22.52 5.36 28.08
C ALA A 548 -23.76 5.42 29.00
N ASN A 549 -23.94 4.44 29.90
CA ASN A 549 -25.04 4.35 30.87
C ASN A 549 -26.45 4.43 30.24
N LEU A 550 -26.61 3.82 29.06
CA LEU A 550 -27.90 3.75 28.37
C LEU A 550 -28.89 2.88 29.17
N LYS A 551 -30.12 3.39 29.35
CA LYS A 551 -31.22 2.65 29.99
C LYS A 551 -31.84 1.61 29.05
N TYR A 552 -31.89 1.93 27.77
CA TYR A 552 -32.37 1.07 26.71
C TYR A 552 -31.74 1.50 25.37
N ILE A 553 -31.90 0.68 24.33
CA ILE A 553 -31.46 0.98 22.96
C ILE A 553 -32.61 0.75 21.97
N ASP A 554 -32.50 1.37 20.80
CA ASP A 554 -33.51 1.33 19.73
C ASP A 554 -32.92 0.92 18.39
N PHE A 555 -31.62 1.14 18.20
CA PHE A 555 -30.90 0.76 17.00
C PHE A 555 -29.62 -0.01 17.33
N ILE A 556 -29.27 -0.92 16.44
CA ILE A 556 -28.04 -1.71 16.47
C ILE A 556 -27.36 -1.56 15.10
N LYS A 557 -26.06 -1.27 15.09
CA LYS A 557 -25.21 -1.30 13.90
C LYS A 557 -24.11 -2.34 14.12
N VAL A 558 -23.86 -3.17 13.11
CA VAL A 558 -22.76 -4.14 13.09
C VAL A 558 -21.88 -3.84 11.90
N HIS A 559 -20.55 -3.83 12.05
CA HIS A 559 -19.61 -3.74 10.92
C HIS A 559 -18.47 -4.76 11.00
N THR A 560 -17.97 -5.23 9.85
CA THR A 560 -16.80 -6.12 9.79
C THR A 560 -15.58 -5.46 10.43
N ALA A 561 -14.94 -6.12 11.39
CA ALA A 561 -13.85 -5.54 12.17
C ALA A 561 -12.44 -5.79 11.61
N LEU A 562 -12.29 -6.65 10.59
CA LEU A 562 -11.00 -7.10 10.07
C LEU A 562 -10.71 -6.61 8.64
N ASN A 563 -9.47 -6.18 8.40
CA ASN A 563 -8.93 -5.93 7.06
C ASN A 563 -7.91 -7.02 6.71
N VAL A 564 -8.40 -8.22 6.33
CA VAL A 564 -7.55 -9.39 6.05
C VAL A 564 -8.20 -10.29 5.00
N SER A 565 -7.38 -11.07 4.28
CA SER A 565 -7.85 -12.17 3.44
C SER A 565 -7.16 -13.48 3.82
N ALA A 566 -7.96 -14.52 4.08
CA ALA A 566 -7.54 -15.88 4.44
C ALA A 566 -7.21 -16.72 3.20
N GLY A 567 -6.37 -16.18 2.32
CA GLY A 567 -5.93 -16.82 1.07
C GLY A 567 -7.10 -17.26 0.18
N ALA A 568 -7.26 -18.56 0.00
CA ALA A 568 -8.31 -19.15 -0.84
C ALA A 568 -9.72 -19.08 -0.24
N LEU A 569 -9.86 -18.69 1.04
CA LEU A 569 -11.17 -18.44 1.67
C LEU A 569 -11.70 -17.02 1.39
N GLY A 570 -10.88 -16.13 0.81
CA GLY A 570 -11.27 -14.74 0.52
C GLY A 570 -11.06 -13.79 1.68
N GLU A 571 -11.75 -12.65 1.65
CA GLU A 571 -11.80 -11.72 2.76
C GLU A 571 -12.50 -12.29 3.99
N ASN A 572 -12.11 -11.88 5.19
CA ASN A 572 -12.98 -12.07 6.35
C ASN A 572 -14.15 -11.07 6.25
N SER A 573 -15.36 -11.59 6.31
CA SER A 573 -16.62 -10.86 6.21
C SER A 573 -17.54 -11.33 7.32
N THR A 574 -17.83 -10.47 8.30
CA THR A 574 -18.88 -10.76 9.29
C THR A 574 -20.19 -11.10 8.58
N GLU A 575 -20.81 -12.21 8.97
CA GLU A 575 -22.13 -12.63 8.50
C GLU A 575 -23.19 -12.39 9.57
N VAL A 576 -24.22 -11.59 9.23
CA VAL A 576 -25.35 -11.33 10.14
C VAL A 576 -26.57 -12.15 9.71
N PHE A 577 -27.05 -13.04 10.58
CA PHE A 577 -28.21 -13.93 10.34
C PHE A 577 -29.50 -13.43 11.00
N GLY A 578 -29.41 -12.42 11.87
CA GLY A 578 -30.56 -11.85 12.61
C GLY A 578 -30.17 -11.32 13.98
N TYR A 579 -31.18 -10.96 14.76
CA TYR A 579 -31.06 -10.38 16.08
C TYR A 579 -32.17 -10.94 16.99
N ALA A 580 -31.99 -10.88 18.31
CA ALA A 580 -33.03 -11.13 19.31
C ALA A 580 -32.74 -10.39 20.62
N SER A 581 -33.75 -9.82 21.26
CA SER A 581 -33.71 -9.45 22.67
C SER A 581 -33.70 -10.71 23.53
N LEU A 582 -32.95 -10.71 24.63
CA LEU A 582 -32.87 -11.85 25.55
C LEU A 582 -33.96 -11.82 26.62
N ASP A 583 -34.47 -10.63 26.94
CA ASP A 583 -35.71 -10.42 27.70
C ASP A 583 -36.55 -9.31 27.06
N PRO A 584 -37.41 -9.64 26.06
CA PRO A 584 -38.27 -8.65 25.42
C PRO A 584 -39.40 -8.15 26.34
N GLU A 585 -39.70 -8.82 27.46
CA GLU A 585 -40.75 -8.39 28.40
C GLU A 585 -40.23 -7.47 29.51
N ALA A 586 -38.91 -7.22 29.55
CA ALA A 586 -38.28 -6.24 30.44
C ALA A 586 -38.84 -4.82 30.18
N ALA A 587 -39.76 -4.40 31.05
CA ALA A 587 -40.12 -3.00 31.23
C ALA A 587 -39.34 -2.44 32.44
N ILE A 588 -38.79 -1.24 32.30
CA ILE A 588 -38.10 -0.53 33.40
C ILE A 588 -39.11 -0.33 34.55
N GLN A 589 -38.85 -0.97 35.70
CA GLN A 589 -39.69 -0.92 36.91
C GLN A 589 -39.53 0.38 37.70
#